data_AF-A0A8H3GM75-F1
#
_entry.id   AF-A0A8H3GM75-F1
#
_cell.length_a   1.000
_cell.length_b   1.000
_cell.length_c   1.000
_cell.angle_alpha   90.00
_cell.angle_beta   90.00
_cell.angle_gamma   90.00
#
_symmetry.space_group_name_H-M   'P 1'
#
loop_
_entity.id
_entity.type
_entity.pdbx_description
1 polymer ?
#
loop_
_entity_poly.entity_id
_entity_poly.type
_entity_poly.pdbx_seq_one_letter_code
_entity_poly.pdbx_strand_id
1 'polypeptide(L)'
;MSHSVDARPRFNSYPTPLTNNYPPSSSKPYYAYAPATAATTPTKSHPSYHYRQASNASQTRLGSAPVQPTSSSRPTPRSSNSVPNPSSRNASSSVPPTSRSGVTSPTESYSHSRKNSMSRSQLPTADGYRSSKRDDERYASARAQQHQQYSDAQRQARLIAERDATLKRMEDRQRKAQATSWFEESQRLAAEAARKQEEEQRRRADEERRRADEKLRRAAQAQAEEERRMHARKQERGHERGRSQTHNPAAAAADKKWYQNIFREKSRDRRPKDERPERERAKSEGRAREAVEARERVDKDRSRSANSPSTVAAAWTAYEKACTELMDAKPSKGKMSTNLTFYDIPWPVLGQANSFHDLTNQNIAAFLLSPLHSQGKSPKARLRAAILIWHPDKFAQKVLPHVAESHRPAVVAAVNVVARIVTELISSHGN
;
A
#
# COMPACT_ATOMS: atom_id res chain seq x y z
N MET A 1 65.24 7.60 5.50
CA MET A 1 64.38 8.57 6.22
C MET A 1 63.37 9.11 5.22
N SER A 2 62.18 8.54 5.20
CA SER A 2 61.07 8.97 4.35
C SER A 2 59.78 8.52 5.03
N HIS A 3 59.06 9.49 5.60
CA HIS A 3 57.85 9.28 6.39
C HIS A 3 56.65 9.09 5.46
N SER A 4 55.94 7.97 5.66
CA SER A 4 54.65 7.68 5.05
C SER A 4 53.56 8.19 5.98
N VAL A 5 52.70 9.09 5.51
CA VAL A 5 51.59 9.66 6.27
C VAL A 5 50.31 9.00 5.79
N ASP A 6 49.72 8.19 6.66
CA ASP A 6 48.51 7.41 6.43
C ASP A 6 47.31 8.19 7.02
N ALA A 7 46.42 8.69 6.17
CA ALA A 7 45.28 9.50 6.57
C ALA A 7 43.97 8.71 6.41
N ARG A 8 43.45 8.17 7.52
CA ARG A 8 42.10 7.60 7.59
C ARG A 8 41.11 8.64 8.12
N PRO A 9 39.97 8.90 7.46
CA PRO A 9 38.93 9.72 8.05
C PRO A 9 38.06 8.92 9.02
N ARG A 10 37.83 9.52 10.20
CA ARG A 10 36.91 9.04 11.23
C ARG A 10 35.46 9.29 10.79
N PHE A 11 34.66 8.23 10.78
CA PHE A 11 33.20 8.29 10.60
C PHE A 11 32.55 8.85 11.88
N ASN A 12 31.93 10.03 11.78
CA ASN A 12 31.08 10.58 12.84
C ASN A 12 29.66 10.03 12.68
N SER A 13 29.15 9.39 13.73
CA SER A 13 27.78 8.95 13.88
C SER A 13 26.85 10.15 14.15
N TYR A 14 25.78 10.31 13.36
CA TYR A 14 24.72 11.28 13.63
C TYR A 14 23.60 10.69 14.51
N PRO A 15 22.90 11.52 15.31
CA PRO A 15 21.69 11.12 16.04
C PRO A 15 20.40 11.36 15.23
N THR A 16 19.39 10.52 15.48
CA THR A 16 17.97 10.63 15.05
C THR A 16 17.11 11.39 16.09
N PRO A 17 15.79 11.61 15.89
CA PRO A 17 15.13 12.36 14.81
C PRO A 17 14.26 13.51 15.37
N LEU A 18 14.00 14.53 14.54
CA LEU A 18 13.07 15.62 14.85
C LEU A 18 11.61 15.22 14.58
N THR A 19 10.74 15.66 15.48
CA THR A 19 9.30 15.48 15.53
C THR A 19 8.60 16.30 14.46
N ASN A 20 7.72 15.66 13.69
CA ASN A 20 6.98 16.29 12.58
C ASN A 20 5.60 16.76 13.08
N ASN A 21 5.42 18.07 13.20
CA ASN A 21 4.15 18.74 13.47
C ASN A 21 3.78 19.58 12.24
N TYR A 22 2.79 19.15 11.46
CA TYR A 22 2.13 20.01 10.47
C TYR A 22 0.60 19.85 10.54
N PRO A 23 -0.17 20.95 10.35
CA PRO A 23 -1.61 21.01 10.54
C PRO A 23 -2.39 20.60 9.26
N PRO A 24 -3.69 20.26 9.36
CA PRO A 24 -4.47 19.88 8.19
C PRO A 24 -5.18 21.10 7.56
N SER A 25 -4.93 21.30 6.26
CA SER A 25 -5.55 22.30 5.38
C SER A 25 -6.98 21.90 4.95
N SER A 26 -7.81 22.92 4.71
CA SER A 26 -9.24 22.93 4.34
C SER A 26 -9.57 22.13 3.07
N SER A 27 -10.59 21.26 3.09
CA SER A 27 -12.01 21.52 2.74
C SER A 27 -12.24 22.04 1.32
N LYS A 28 -12.87 21.18 0.48
CA LYS A 28 -13.44 21.47 -0.83
C LYS A 28 -14.94 21.08 -0.81
N PRO A 29 -15.79 21.74 -1.62
CA PRO A 29 -17.24 21.62 -1.51
C PRO A 29 -17.77 20.34 -2.16
N TYR A 30 -18.73 19.70 -1.49
CA TYR A 30 -19.52 18.59 -2.04
C TYR A 30 -20.60 19.12 -2.99
N TYR A 31 -20.58 18.67 -4.23
CA TYR A 31 -21.74 18.76 -5.14
C TYR A 31 -22.70 17.62 -4.83
N ALA A 32 -23.95 17.98 -4.52
CA ALA A 32 -25.05 17.04 -4.37
C ALA A 32 -25.55 16.61 -5.75
N TYR A 33 -25.37 15.33 -6.09
CA TYR A 33 -26.06 14.71 -7.23
C TYR A 33 -27.41 14.18 -6.78
N ALA A 34 -28.47 14.64 -7.44
CA ALA A 34 -29.81 14.08 -7.32
C ALA A 34 -29.87 12.70 -8.01
N PRO A 35 -30.52 11.69 -7.43
CA PRO A 35 -30.66 10.38 -8.06
C PRO A 35 -31.72 10.43 -9.18
N ALA A 36 -31.29 10.14 -10.41
CA ALA A 36 -32.18 9.94 -11.55
C ALA A 36 -32.92 8.59 -11.42
N THR A 37 -34.20 8.62 -11.71
CA THR A 37 -35.14 7.50 -11.72
C THR A 37 -34.82 6.49 -12.81
N ALA A 38 -35.03 5.20 -12.51
CA ALA A 38 -34.82 4.10 -13.43
C ALA A 38 -35.93 4.04 -14.50
N ALA A 39 -35.55 4.21 -15.77
CA ALA A 39 -36.40 3.92 -16.91
C ALA A 39 -36.25 2.43 -17.29
N THR A 40 -37.37 1.71 -17.20
CA THR A 40 -37.56 0.33 -17.65
C THR A 40 -37.43 0.23 -19.17
N THR A 41 -36.58 -0.68 -19.64
CA THR A 41 -36.52 -1.11 -21.04
C THR A 41 -37.09 -2.53 -21.20
N PRO A 42 -37.82 -2.82 -22.29
CA PRO A 42 -38.46 -4.11 -22.50
C PRO A 42 -37.50 -5.13 -23.14
N THR A 43 -37.34 -6.29 -22.50
CA THR A 43 -36.60 -7.44 -23.03
C THR A 43 -37.40 -8.19 -24.09
N LYS A 44 -36.85 -8.26 -25.30
CA LYS A 44 -37.30 -9.07 -26.43
C LYS A 44 -36.97 -10.56 -26.16
N SER A 45 -37.97 -11.42 -26.27
CA SER A 45 -37.86 -12.87 -26.15
C SER A 45 -37.18 -13.48 -27.38
N HIS A 46 -36.25 -14.41 -27.15
CA HIS A 46 -35.72 -15.32 -28.17
C HIS A 46 -36.13 -16.77 -27.85
N PRO A 47 -36.47 -17.58 -28.86
CA PRO A 47 -36.97 -18.94 -28.66
C PRO A 47 -35.85 -19.93 -28.34
N SER A 48 -36.15 -20.76 -27.34
CA SER A 48 -35.36 -21.91 -26.89
C SER A 48 -35.48 -23.06 -27.91
N TYR A 49 -34.35 -23.51 -28.46
CA TYR A 49 -34.29 -24.73 -29.25
C TYR A 49 -34.15 -25.95 -28.31
N HIS A 50 -35.18 -26.79 -28.31
CA HIS A 50 -35.12 -28.13 -27.74
C HIS A 50 -34.22 -29.03 -28.60
N TYR A 51 -33.14 -29.56 -28.03
CA TYR A 51 -32.51 -30.77 -28.55
C TYR A 51 -32.96 -31.98 -27.73
N ARG A 52 -33.66 -32.85 -28.44
CA ARG A 52 -34.16 -34.16 -28.04
C ARG A 52 -33.01 -35.15 -28.18
N GLN A 53 -32.61 -35.83 -27.11
CA GLN A 53 -31.86 -37.09 -27.23
C GLN A 53 -32.52 -38.17 -26.37
N ALA A 54 -32.65 -39.32 -27.03
CA ALA A 54 -33.46 -40.44 -26.64
C ALA A 54 -32.72 -41.36 -25.66
N SER A 55 -33.51 -41.91 -24.73
CA SER A 55 -33.47 -43.25 -24.16
C SER A 55 -32.24 -44.14 -24.37
N ASN A 56 -31.70 -44.67 -23.27
CA ASN A 56 -31.62 -46.12 -23.11
C ASN A 56 -31.79 -46.56 -21.66
N ALA A 57 -32.65 -47.56 -21.49
CA ALA A 57 -33.06 -48.18 -20.25
C ALA A 57 -32.11 -49.32 -19.86
N SER A 58 -31.99 -49.57 -18.55
CA SER A 58 -31.86 -50.87 -17.86
C SER A 58 -31.60 -50.57 -16.37
N GLN A 59 -32.63 -50.45 -15.54
CA GLN A 59 -33.10 -51.52 -14.63
C GLN A 59 -32.00 -52.30 -13.92
N THR A 60 -31.83 -52.04 -12.61
CA THR A 60 -31.89 -53.11 -11.60
C THR A 60 -32.33 -52.52 -10.26
N ARG A 61 -33.36 -53.16 -9.71
CA ARG A 61 -34.02 -52.85 -8.44
C ARG A 61 -33.21 -53.36 -7.25
N LEU A 62 -33.61 -52.86 -6.08
CA LEU A 62 -33.62 -53.41 -4.70
C LEU A 62 -33.15 -52.28 -3.77
N GLY A 63 -33.86 -51.78 -2.77
CA GLY A 63 -35.05 -52.23 -2.06
C GLY A 63 -34.88 -51.78 -0.60
N SER A 64 -35.99 -51.39 0.06
CA SER A 64 -36.15 -51.27 1.53
C SER A 64 -35.98 -49.89 2.18
N ALA A 65 -37.08 -49.13 2.15
CA ALA A 65 -37.94 -48.76 3.30
C ALA A 65 -37.42 -47.88 4.48
N PRO A 66 -38.33 -47.14 5.15
CA PRO A 66 -38.04 -45.90 5.87
C PRO A 66 -38.12 -46.04 7.40
N VAL A 67 -37.45 -45.15 8.12
CA VAL A 67 -37.65 -44.96 9.57
C VAL A 67 -38.04 -43.50 9.83
N GLN A 68 -39.21 -43.34 10.43
CA GLN A 68 -39.80 -42.07 10.88
C GLN A 68 -39.14 -41.53 12.17
N PRO A 69 -39.34 -40.24 12.47
CA PRO A 69 -38.68 -39.55 13.58
C PRO A 69 -39.44 -39.75 14.89
N THR A 70 -38.70 -40.01 15.98
CA THR A 70 -39.23 -39.92 17.35
C THR A 70 -38.73 -38.66 18.03
N SER A 71 -39.69 -38.05 18.71
CA SER A 71 -39.61 -36.84 19.50
C SER A 71 -39.09 -37.11 20.92
N SER A 72 -38.64 -36.01 21.56
CA SER A 72 -38.71 -35.74 22.99
C SER A 72 -37.66 -36.38 23.91
N SER A 73 -36.82 -35.53 24.54
CA SER A 73 -36.95 -35.13 25.97
C SER A 73 -35.60 -34.74 26.62
N ARG A 74 -35.49 -33.45 27.03
CA ARG A 74 -34.83 -32.91 28.25
C ARG A 74 -33.31 -33.12 28.48
N PRO A 75 -32.66 -32.44 29.48
CA PRO A 75 -32.96 -31.17 30.15
C PRO A 75 -31.77 -30.17 30.16
N THR A 76 -32.03 -28.94 30.59
CA THR A 76 -31.04 -27.93 31.00
C THR A 76 -30.27 -28.36 32.25
N PRO A 77 -29.05 -27.83 32.46
CA PRO A 77 -28.93 -26.86 33.55
C PRO A 77 -28.04 -25.64 33.22
N ARG A 78 -28.63 -24.47 33.54
CA ARG A 78 -28.05 -23.37 34.31
C ARG A 78 -26.53 -23.46 34.60
N SER A 79 -25.74 -22.58 33.98
CA SER A 79 -24.51 -22.09 34.58
C SER A 79 -24.37 -20.59 34.35
N SER A 80 -24.77 -19.88 35.40
CA SER A 80 -24.43 -18.50 35.72
C SER A 80 -22.94 -18.40 36.03
N ASN A 81 -22.22 -17.51 35.35
CA ASN A 81 -21.05 -16.82 35.89
C ASN A 81 -20.84 -15.54 35.09
N SER A 82 -21.23 -14.38 35.63
CA SER A 82 -20.48 -13.60 36.63
C SER A 82 -19.67 -12.51 35.94
N VAL A 83 -20.30 -11.35 35.90
CA VAL A 83 -19.71 -10.02 35.79
C VAL A 83 -18.56 -9.88 36.79
N PRO A 84 -17.44 -9.24 36.40
CA PRO A 84 -16.64 -8.50 37.36
C PRO A 84 -16.69 -7.01 37.03
N ASN A 85 -17.47 -6.30 37.83
CA ASN A 85 -17.12 -4.97 38.31
C ASN A 85 -16.64 -5.23 39.75
N PRO A 86 -15.49 -4.68 40.19
CA PRO A 86 -15.65 -3.49 41.03
C PRO A 86 -14.52 -2.46 40.91
N SER A 87 -14.97 -1.21 40.94
CA SER A 87 -14.39 -0.06 41.63
C SER A 87 -13.39 -0.38 42.77
N SER A 88 -12.20 0.19 42.67
CA SER A 88 -11.49 0.85 43.79
C SER A 88 -10.55 1.90 43.19
N ARG A 89 -10.86 3.18 43.38
CA ARG A 89 -10.20 4.06 44.35
C ARG A 89 -8.68 3.98 44.28
N ASN A 90 -8.07 4.92 43.57
CA ASN A 90 -6.94 5.65 44.14
C ASN A 90 -7.02 7.12 43.76
N ALA A 91 -7.24 7.91 44.79
CA ALA A 91 -7.11 9.35 44.79
C ALA A 91 -5.63 9.71 44.78
N SER A 92 -5.23 10.51 43.80
CA SER A 92 -4.05 11.38 43.81
C SER A 92 -4.33 12.39 42.70
N SER A 93 -5.00 13.50 42.98
CA SER A 93 -4.32 14.74 43.39
C SER A 93 -3.08 14.98 42.55
N SER A 94 -3.27 15.54 41.35
CA SER A 94 -2.21 16.21 40.61
C SER A 94 -2.85 17.37 39.87
N VAL A 95 -2.72 18.50 40.54
CA VAL A 95 -3.01 19.88 40.16
C VAL A 95 -2.57 20.17 38.72
N PRO A 96 -3.37 20.88 37.91
CA PRO A 96 -2.89 21.37 36.61
C PRO A 96 -1.83 22.46 36.84
N PRO A 97 -0.66 22.42 36.17
CA PRO A 97 0.23 23.56 36.19
C PRO A 97 -0.44 24.72 35.45
N THR A 98 -0.80 25.74 36.22
CA THR A 98 -1.03 27.09 35.74
C THR A 98 0.23 27.56 35.03
N SER A 99 0.22 27.50 33.70
CA SER A 99 1.18 28.21 32.86
C SER A 99 0.90 29.72 32.97
N ARG A 100 1.48 30.23 34.04
CA ARG A 100 1.84 31.61 34.35
C ARG A 100 2.79 32.15 33.28
N SER A 101 2.78 33.47 33.18
CA SER A 101 3.81 34.35 32.57
C SER A 101 3.90 34.40 31.04
N GLY A 102 3.34 35.48 30.50
CA GLY A 102 3.64 36.00 29.16
C GLY A 102 2.96 37.34 28.86
N VAL A 103 2.66 38.15 29.89
CA VAL A 103 2.25 39.55 29.70
C VAL A 103 3.52 40.34 29.45
N THR A 104 3.83 40.59 28.17
CA THR A 104 4.77 41.64 27.78
C THR A 104 4.01 42.96 27.80
N SER A 105 4.04 43.62 28.94
CA SER A 105 3.73 45.04 29.07
C SER A 105 4.69 45.82 28.17
N PRO A 106 4.23 46.77 27.34
CA PRO A 106 5.11 47.80 26.82
C PRO A 106 5.50 48.70 27.99
N THR A 107 6.78 48.71 28.33
CA THR A 107 7.41 49.67 29.22
C THR A 107 7.23 51.08 28.65
N GLU A 108 6.20 51.78 29.11
CA GLU A 108 6.14 53.24 29.07
C GLU A 108 7.38 53.78 29.79
N SER A 109 8.32 54.29 28.99
CA SER A 109 9.40 55.11 29.48
C SER A 109 8.82 56.45 29.92
N TYR A 110 8.58 56.57 31.22
CA TYR A 110 8.39 57.83 31.91
C TYR A 110 9.62 58.73 31.67
N SER A 111 9.51 59.64 30.70
CA SER A 111 10.39 60.81 30.63
C SER A 111 9.74 61.93 31.42
N HIS A 112 10.22 62.08 32.64
CA HIS A 112 10.09 63.32 33.40
C HIS A 112 10.76 64.45 32.62
N SER A 113 9.97 65.44 32.19
CA SER A 113 10.50 66.79 31.98
C SER A 113 9.52 67.79 32.53
N ARG A 114 9.80 68.18 33.79
CA ARG A 114 9.32 69.41 34.40
C ARG A 114 9.73 70.58 33.50
N LYS A 115 8.82 71.51 33.28
CA LYS A 115 9.08 72.95 33.46
C LYS A 115 7.75 73.68 33.64
N ASN A 116 7.52 74.04 34.90
CA ASN A 116 6.61 75.08 35.33
C ASN A 116 6.78 76.31 34.44
N SER A 117 5.72 76.68 33.73
CA SER A 117 5.51 78.07 33.32
C SER A 117 4.22 78.51 34.01
N MET A 118 4.39 79.21 35.13
CA MET A 118 3.29 79.84 35.87
C MET A 118 2.77 81.02 35.04
N SER A 119 1.86 80.74 34.12
CA SER A 119 1.10 81.76 33.40
C SER A 119 -0.14 82.11 34.23
N ARG A 120 0.03 83.15 35.04
CA ARG A 120 -0.97 84.06 35.61
C ARG A 120 -2.40 83.85 35.06
N SER A 121 -3.22 83.17 35.87
CA SER A 121 -4.66 83.00 35.69
C SER A 121 -5.36 84.36 35.62
N GLN A 122 -5.83 84.73 34.43
CA GLN A 122 -6.84 85.77 34.28
C GLN A 122 -8.18 85.21 34.77
N LEU A 123 -8.87 86.01 35.58
CA LEU A 123 -10.19 85.71 36.11
C LEU A 123 -11.18 85.47 34.95
N PRO A 124 -11.92 84.36 34.93
CA PRO A 124 -12.88 84.08 33.87
C PRO A 124 -14.03 85.09 33.97
N THR A 125 -14.16 85.91 32.93
CA THR A 125 -15.32 86.76 32.68
C THR A 125 -16.58 85.92 32.62
N ALA A 126 -17.67 86.40 33.25
CA ALA A 126 -18.90 85.65 33.52
C ALA A 126 -19.63 85.11 32.26
N ASP A 127 -19.30 85.60 31.06
CA ASP A 127 -19.87 85.12 29.80
C ASP A 127 -19.27 83.79 29.29
N GLY A 128 -18.11 83.35 29.81
CA GLY A 128 -17.45 82.10 29.40
C GLY A 128 -18.13 80.82 29.92
N TYR A 129 -18.89 80.90 31.00
CA TYR A 129 -19.48 79.73 31.68
C TYR A 129 -20.66 79.08 30.93
N ARG A 130 -21.31 79.80 29.99
CA ARG A 130 -22.37 79.21 29.15
C ARG A 130 -21.83 78.44 27.96
N SER A 131 -20.64 78.78 27.46
CA SER A 131 -20.02 78.07 26.33
C SER A 131 -19.41 76.74 26.76
N SER A 132 -18.69 76.72 27.88
CA SER A 132 -18.04 75.49 28.39
C SER A 132 -19.04 74.38 28.69
N LYS A 133 -20.24 74.70 29.20
CA LYS A 133 -21.28 73.69 29.47
C LYS A 133 -21.81 73.00 28.20
N ARG A 134 -21.85 73.69 27.05
CA ARG A 134 -22.25 73.08 25.76
C ARG A 134 -21.16 72.18 25.20
N ASP A 135 -19.90 72.53 25.39
CA ASP A 135 -18.78 71.72 24.93
C ASP A 135 -18.65 70.43 25.76
N ASP A 136 -18.91 70.50 27.07
CA ASP A 136 -18.95 69.32 27.95
C ASP A 136 -20.07 68.33 27.57
N GLU A 137 -21.27 68.83 27.24
CA GLU A 137 -22.39 67.97 26.79
C GLU A 137 -22.10 67.31 25.44
N ARG A 138 -21.45 68.04 24.51
CA ARG A 138 -21.08 67.50 23.20
C ARG A 138 -19.99 66.42 23.34
N TYR A 139 -19.03 66.60 24.25
CA TYR A 139 -18.00 65.61 24.53
C TYR A 139 -18.57 64.36 25.24
N ALA A 140 -19.48 64.55 26.20
CA ALA A 140 -20.17 63.44 26.85
C ALA A 140 -20.99 62.60 25.86
N SER A 141 -21.70 63.26 24.92
CA SER A 141 -22.46 62.59 23.86
C SER A 141 -21.55 61.80 22.90
N ALA A 142 -20.44 62.38 22.46
CA ALA A 142 -19.48 61.69 21.58
C ALA A 142 -18.87 60.45 22.26
N ARG A 143 -18.54 60.53 23.55
CA ARG A 143 -18.03 59.38 24.33
C ARG A 143 -19.09 58.30 24.50
N ALA A 144 -20.34 58.68 24.74
CA ALA A 144 -21.45 57.72 24.82
C ALA A 144 -21.65 56.99 23.47
N GLN A 145 -21.59 57.70 22.34
CA GLN A 145 -21.65 57.10 21.01
C GLN A 145 -20.47 56.15 20.75
N GLN A 146 -19.24 56.54 21.10
CA GLN A 146 -18.08 55.65 20.99
C GLN A 146 -18.23 54.40 21.85
N HIS A 147 -18.73 54.53 23.07
CA HIS A 147 -18.97 53.39 23.94
C HIS A 147 -20.02 52.44 23.36
N GLN A 148 -21.09 52.98 22.78
CA GLN A 148 -22.11 52.19 22.09
C GLN A 148 -21.53 51.46 20.88
N GLN A 149 -20.79 52.15 20.00
CA GLN A 149 -20.13 51.54 18.85
C GLN A 149 -19.16 50.42 19.25
N TYR A 150 -18.40 50.61 20.32
CA TYR A 150 -17.51 49.58 20.85
C TYR A 150 -18.30 48.37 21.38
N SER A 151 -19.42 48.61 22.08
CA SER A 151 -20.27 47.53 22.58
C SER A 151 -20.92 46.72 21.45
N ASP A 152 -21.33 47.38 20.37
CA ASP A 152 -21.89 46.74 19.18
C ASP A 152 -20.83 45.96 18.41
N ALA A 153 -19.62 46.52 18.27
CA ALA A 153 -18.48 45.81 17.67
C ALA A 153 -18.11 44.56 18.48
N GLN A 154 -18.15 44.62 19.82
CA GLN A 154 -17.94 43.45 20.67
C GLN A 154 -19.02 42.39 20.51
N ARG A 155 -20.30 42.80 20.38
CA ARG A 155 -21.41 41.86 20.10
C ARG A 155 -21.22 41.17 18.75
N GLN A 156 -20.87 41.93 17.70
CA GLN A 156 -20.58 41.37 16.38
C GLN A 156 -19.39 40.40 16.40
N ALA A 157 -18.30 40.76 17.08
CA ALA A 157 -17.13 39.90 17.22
C ALA A 157 -17.48 38.57 17.92
N ARG A 158 -18.34 38.58 18.95
CA ARG A 158 -18.82 37.36 19.61
C ARG A 158 -19.63 36.47 18.68
N LEU A 159 -20.53 37.04 17.88
CA LEU A 159 -21.34 36.29 16.91
C LEU A 159 -20.47 35.64 15.82
N ILE A 160 -19.46 36.35 15.32
CA ILE A 160 -18.49 35.80 14.36
C ILE A 160 -17.72 34.64 14.99
N ALA A 161 -17.21 34.82 16.20
CA ALA A 161 -16.47 33.77 16.92
C ALA A 161 -17.33 32.52 17.18
N GLU A 162 -18.62 32.69 17.50
CA GLU A 162 -19.56 31.58 17.70
C GLU A 162 -19.86 30.82 16.40
N ARG A 163 -20.03 31.55 15.29
CA ARG A 163 -20.21 30.95 13.95
C ARG A 163 -18.99 30.15 13.54
N ASP A 164 -17.80 30.71 13.71
CA ASP A 164 -16.54 30.07 13.33
C ASP A 164 -16.24 28.86 14.24
N ALA A 165 -16.57 28.93 15.53
CA ALA A 165 -16.50 27.79 16.44
C ALA A 165 -17.45 26.64 15.99
N THR A 166 -18.63 26.98 15.48
CA THR A 166 -19.59 26.00 14.97
C THR A 166 -19.11 25.34 13.68
N LEU A 167 -18.58 26.12 12.74
CA LEU A 167 -17.94 25.61 11.52
C LEU A 167 -16.79 24.66 11.85
N LYS A 168 -15.90 25.06 12.78
CA LYS A 168 -14.78 24.23 13.21
C LYS A 168 -15.24 22.90 13.82
N ARG A 169 -16.29 22.88 14.65
CA ARG A 169 -16.86 21.64 15.20
C ARG A 169 -17.42 20.73 14.10
N MET A 170 -18.02 21.28 13.05
CA MET A 170 -18.51 20.50 11.92
C MET A 170 -17.36 19.91 11.09
N GLU A 171 -16.32 20.70 10.79
CA GLU A 171 -15.14 20.22 10.09
C GLU A 171 -14.41 19.12 10.88
N ASP A 172 -14.27 19.28 12.20
CA ASP A 172 -13.67 18.26 13.06
C ASP A 172 -14.50 16.97 13.09
N ARG A 173 -15.83 17.06 13.09
CA ARG A 173 -16.71 15.87 12.95
C ARG A 173 -16.52 15.19 11.60
N GLN A 174 -16.43 15.95 10.51
CA GLN A 174 -16.18 15.39 9.18
C GLN A 174 -14.81 14.71 9.10
N ARG A 175 -13.76 15.32 9.63
CA ARG A 175 -12.41 14.72 9.69
C ARG A 175 -12.41 13.43 10.51
N LYS A 176 -13.08 13.41 11.66
CA LYS A 176 -13.22 12.20 12.47
C LYS A 176 -13.98 11.10 11.73
N ALA A 177 -15.09 11.43 11.06
CA ALA A 177 -15.87 10.48 10.27
C ALA A 177 -15.06 9.91 9.08
N GLN A 178 -14.26 10.75 8.40
CA GLN A 178 -13.37 10.31 7.33
C GLN A 178 -12.25 9.41 7.87
N ALA A 179 -11.66 9.75 9.02
CA ALA A 179 -10.64 8.94 9.66
C ALA A 179 -11.17 7.57 10.10
N THR A 180 -12.39 7.50 10.66
CA THR A 180 -13.02 6.23 11.02
C THR A 180 -13.35 5.40 9.78
N SER A 181 -13.92 6.01 8.74
CA SER A 181 -14.22 5.33 7.47
C SER A 181 -12.95 4.75 6.83
N TRP A 182 -11.86 5.51 6.82
CA TRP A 182 -10.59 5.06 6.27
C TRP A 182 -9.99 3.89 7.07
N PHE A 183 -10.08 3.94 8.40
CA PHE A 183 -9.61 2.86 9.26
C PHE A 183 -10.42 1.57 9.08
N GLU A 184 -11.75 1.67 8.98
CA GLU A 184 -12.63 0.53 8.71
C GLU A 184 -12.35 -0.10 7.33
N GLU A 185 -12.16 0.72 6.30
CA GLU A 185 -11.80 0.24 4.96
C GLU A 185 -10.44 -0.45 4.95
N SER A 186 -9.45 0.12 5.65
CA SER A 186 -8.13 -0.50 5.80
C SER A 186 -8.20 -1.84 6.54
N GLN A 187 -9.04 -1.96 7.59
CA GLN A 187 -9.26 -3.24 8.27
C GLN A 187 -9.94 -4.26 7.35
N ARG A 188 -10.93 -3.83 6.56
CA ARG A 188 -11.62 -4.71 5.60
C ARG A 188 -10.66 -5.27 4.54
N LEU A 189 -9.80 -4.42 3.98
CA LEU A 189 -8.77 -4.85 3.02
C LEU A 189 -7.77 -5.82 3.65
N ALA A 190 -7.34 -5.58 4.90
CA ALA A 190 -6.45 -6.49 5.61
C ALA A 190 -7.11 -7.85 5.87
N ALA A 191 -8.39 -7.87 6.27
CA ALA A 191 -9.15 -9.11 6.48
C ALA A 191 -9.37 -9.89 5.17
N GLU A 192 -9.62 -9.18 4.06
CA GLU A 192 -9.74 -9.81 2.73
C GLU A 192 -8.41 -10.41 2.26
N ALA A 193 -7.30 -9.70 2.46
CA ALA A 193 -5.96 -10.21 2.17
C ALA A 193 -5.63 -11.46 3.01
N ALA A 194 -5.99 -11.46 4.30
CA ALA A 194 -5.82 -12.62 5.17
C ALA A 194 -6.65 -13.83 4.71
N ARG A 195 -7.91 -13.62 4.32
CA ARG A 195 -8.76 -14.69 3.75
C ARG A 195 -8.17 -15.27 2.47
N LYS A 196 -7.66 -14.42 1.58
CA LYS A 196 -7.02 -14.85 0.33
C LYS A 196 -5.76 -15.67 0.58
N GLN A 197 -4.96 -15.30 1.58
CA GLN A 197 -3.79 -16.09 2.00
C GLN A 197 -4.19 -17.44 2.60
N GLU A 198 -5.23 -17.48 3.46
CA GLU A 198 -5.74 -18.75 4.01
C GLU A 198 -6.26 -19.68 2.91
N GLU A 199 -7.02 -19.16 1.95
CA GLU A 199 -7.53 -19.93 0.81
C GLU A 199 -6.40 -20.47 -0.06
N GLU A 200 -5.36 -19.67 -0.31
CA GLU A 200 -4.19 -20.13 -1.07
C GLU A 200 -3.42 -21.22 -0.31
N GLN A 201 -3.28 -21.10 1.02
CA GLN A 201 -2.69 -22.14 1.85
C GLN A 201 -3.51 -23.44 1.81
N ARG A 202 -4.85 -23.35 1.90
CA ARG A 202 -5.74 -24.51 1.74
C ARG A 202 -5.57 -25.16 0.37
N ARG A 203 -5.50 -24.37 -0.71
CA ARG A 203 -5.28 -24.89 -2.06
C ARG A 203 -3.94 -25.62 -2.19
N ARG A 204 -2.88 -25.09 -1.59
CA ARG A 204 -1.56 -25.75 -1.57
C ARG A 204 -1.59 -27.06 -0.78
N ALA A 205 -2.25 -27.09 0.38
CA ALA A 205 -2.41 -28.29 1.19
C ALA A 205 -3.23 -29.37 0.46
N ASP A 206 -4.31 -28.99 -0.21
CA ASP A 206 -5.12 -29.92 -1.02
C ASP A 206 -4.35 -30.48 -2.22
N GLU A 207 -3.54 -29.67 -2.88
CA GLU A 207 -2.68 -30.12 -3.98
C GLU A 207 -1.59 -31.08 -3.49
N GLU A 208 -0.98 -30.80 -2.34
CA GLU A 208 -0.03 -31.70 -1.70
C GLU A 208 -0.68 -33.04 -1.32
N ARG A 209 -1.89 -33.00 -0.76
CA ARG A 209 -2.68 -34.21 -0.47
C ARG A 209 -2.96 -35.02 -1.73
N ARG A 210 -3.36 -34.36 -2.84
CA ARG A 210 -3.56 -35.04 -4.14
C ARG A 210 -2.28 -35.71 -4.65
N ARG A 211 -1.13 -35.03 -4.53
CA ARG A 211 0.18 -35.60 -4.93
C ARG A 211 0.55 -36.80 -4.05
N ALA A 212 0.27 -36.74 -2.75
CA ALA A 212 0.51 -37.85 -1.83
C ALA A 212 -0.37 -39.07 -2.17
N ASP A 213 -1.66 -38.85 -2.43
CA ASP A 213 -2.59 -39.91 -2.83
C ASP A 213 -2.21 -40.53 -4.18
N GLU A 214 -1.81 -39.72 -5.16
CA GLU A 214 -1.34 -40.22 -6.45
C GLU A 214 -0.06 -41.06 -6.30
N LYS A 215 0.87 -40.61 -5.46
CA LYS A 215 2.10 -41.35 -5.15
C LYS A 215 1.79 -42.69 -4.48
N LEU A 216 0.85 -42.73 -3.55
CA LEU A 216 0.40 -43.96 -2.90
C LEU A 216 -0.24 -44.92 -3.93
N ARG A 217 -1.05 -44.39 -4.86
CA ARG A 217 -1.66 -45.19 -5.94
C ARG A 217 -0.60 -45.79 -6.87
N ARG A 218 0.42 -45.02 -7.26
CA ARG A 218 1.52 -45.51 -8.08
C ARG A 218 2.35 -46.57 -7.36
N ALA A 219 2.59 -46.40 -6.06
CA ALA A 219 3.29 -47.40 -5.25
C ALA A 219 2.51 -48.71 -5.16
N ALA A 220 1.19 -48.65 -4.95
CA ALA A 220 0.33 -49.84 -4.92
C ALA A 220 0.30 -50.56 -6.28
N GLN A 221 0.26 -49.83 -7.40
CA GLN A 221 0.36 -50.41 -8.73
C GLN A 221 1.71 -51.11 -8.97
N ALA A 222 2.82 -50.49 -8.57
CA ALA A 222 4.14 -51.08 -8.69
C ALA A 222 4.28 -52.37 -7.84
N GLN A 223 3.72 -52.38 -6.63
CA GLN A 223 3.69 -53.58 -5.80
C GLN A 223 2.86 -54.71 -6.45
N ALA A 224 1.68 -54.40 -6.97
CA ALA A 224 0.85 -55.38 -7.66
C ALA A 224 1.54 -55.95 -8.91
N GLU A 225 2.29 -55.13 -9.65
CA GLU A 225 3.10 -55.58 -10.79
C GLU A 225 4.27 -56.47 -10.35
N GLU A 226 4.96 -56.11 -9.26
CA GLU A 226 6.05 -56.93 -8.69
C GLU A 226 5.52 -58.30 -8.22
N GLU A 227 4.36 -58.35 -7.57
CA GLU A 227 3.69 -59.59 -7.18
C GLU A 227 3.33 -60.46 -8.39
N ARG A 228 2.75 -59.86 -9.44
CA ARG A 228 2.47 -60.57 -10.70
C ARG A 228 3.76 -61.14 -11.32
N ARG A 229 4.84 -60.36 -11.32
CA ARG A 229 6.15 -60.79 -11.84
C ARG A 229 6.74 -61.93 -11.02
N MET A 230 6.62 -61.87 -9.70
CA MET A 230 7.05 -62.94 -8.80
C MET A 230 6.24 -64.22 -8.99
N HIS A 231 4.93 -64.11 -9.18
CA HIS A 231 4.07 -65.25 -9.47
C HIS A 231 4.41 -65.89 -10.82
N ALA A 232 4.62 -65.09 -11.87
CA ALA A 232 5.05 -65.56 -13.19
C ALA A 232 6.39 -66.32 -13.11
N ARG A 233 7.39 -65.77 -12.40
CA ARG A 233 8.68 -66.45 -12.17
C ARG A 233 8.53 -67.77 -11.41
N LYS A 234 7.58 -67.85 -10.47
CA LYS A 234 7.31 -69.09 -9.72
C LYS A 234 6.69 -70.17 -10.62
N GLN A 235 5.79 -69.78 -11.52
CA GLN A 235 5.21 -70.70 -12.51
C GLN A 235 6.26 -71.20 -13.51
N GLU A 236 7.10 -70.30 -14.04
CA GLU A 236 8.19 -70.66 -14.95
C GLU A 236 9.16 -71.67 -14.32
N ARG A 237 9.57 -71.43 -13.06
CA ARG A 237 10.41 -72.38 -12.30
C ARG A 237 9.72 -73.73 -12.07
N GLY A 238 8.40 -73.76 -11.93
CA GLY A 238 7.62 -74.99 -11.84
C GLY A 238 7.69 -75.80 -13.13
N HIS A 239 7.51 -75.13 -14.28
CA HIS A 239 7.63 -75.75 -15.60
C HIS A 239 9.05 -76.24 -15.90
N GLU A 240 10.07 -75.45 -15.55
CA GLU A 240 11.48 -75.83 -15.74
C GLU A 240 11.86 -77.05 -14.90
N ARG A 241 11.41 -77.13 -13.64
CA ARG A 241 11.61 -78.32 -12.79
C ARG A 241 10.96 -79.59 -13.37
N GLY A 242 9.81 -79.44 -14.05
CA GLY A 242 9.17 -80.55 -14.76
C GLY A 242 9.93 -81.01 -16.01
N ARG A 243 10.70 -80.11 -16.66
CA ARG A 243 11.54 -80.44 -17.83
C ARG A 243 12.90 -81.02 -17.44
N SER A 244 13.50 -80.57 -16.34
CA SER A 244 14.85 -80.98 -15.93
C SER A 244 14.90 -82.34 -15.20
N GLN A 245 13.76 -83.01 -15.02
CA GLN A 245 13.70 -84.33 -14.37
C GLN A 245 14.14 -85.49 -15.28
N THR A 246 14.58 -85.23 -16.52
CA THR A 246 14.99 -86.26 -17.49
C THR A 246 16.49 -86.32 -17.81
N HIS A 247 17.39 -85.56 -17.19
CA HIS A 247 18.82 -85.68 -17.52
C HIS A 247 19.80 -85.61 -16.33
N ASN A 248 20.56 -86.71 -16.22
CA ASN A 248 21.96 -86.84 -15.81
C ASN A 248 22.35 -86.53 -14.33
N PRO A 249 22.59 -87.56 -13.49
CA PRO A 249 22.95 -87.40 -12.07
C PRO A 249 24.34 -86.76 -11.81
N ALA A 250 25.13 -86.47 -12.85
CA ALA A 250 26.46 -85.86 -12.71
C ALA A 250 26.44 -84.35 -12.39
N ALA A 251 25.34 -83.62 -12.65
CA ALA A 251 25.28 -82.16 -12.46
C ALA A 251 24.99 -81.70 -11.02
N ALA A 252 24.54 -82.59 -10.13
CA ALA A 252 24.10 -82.24 -8.77
C ALA A 252 25.22 -81.78 -7.82
N ALA A 253 26.49 -82.08 -8.13
CA ALA A 253 27.63 -81.69 -7.29
C ALA A 253 28.08 -80.23 -7.50
N ALA A 254 27.84 -79.64 -8.68
CA ALA A 254 28.24 -78.27 -9.00
C ALA A 254 27.31 -77.22 -8.35
N ASP A 255 26.04 -77.56 -8.14
CA ASP A 255 24.99 -76.64 -7.68
C ASP A 255 25.17 -76.22 -6.20
N LYS A 256 25.73 -77.10 -5.35
CA LYS A 256 26.00 -76.76 -3.94
C LYS A 256 27.02 -75.63 -3.77
N LYS A 257 28.02 -75.50 -4.65
CA LYS A 257 28.98 -74.39 -4.60
C LYS A 257 28.37 -73.06 -5.07
N TRP A 258 27.43 -73.11 -6.01
CA TRP A 258 26.74 -71.92 -6.51
C TRP A 258 25.83 -71.29 -5.44
N TYR A 259 25.06 -72.11 -4.71
CA TYR A 259 24.21 -71.64 -3.62
C TYR A 259 25.00 -71.01 -2.46
N GLN A 260 26.21 -71.50 -2.15
CA GLN A 260 27.06 -70.93 -1.11
C GLN A 260 27.63 -69.56 -1.50
N ASN A 261 28.01 -69.35 -2.76
CA ASN A 261 28.53 -68.06 -3.24
C ASN A 261 27.45 -66.97 -3.28
N ILE A 262 26.22 -67.28 -3.72
CA ILE A 262 25.13 -66.28 -3.75
C ILE A 262 24.75 -65.78 -2.36
N PHE A 263 24.77 -66.66 -1.34
CA PHE A 263 24.48 -66.24 0.03
C PHE A 263 25.59 -65.35 0.61
N ARG A 264 26.85 -65.62 0.25
CA ARG A 264 28.00 -64.79 0.65
C ARG A 264 28.00 -63.42 -0.03
N GLU A 265 27.56 -63.35 -1.29
CA GLU A 265 27.47 -62.10 -2.06
C GLU A 265 26.30 -61.21 -1.60
N LYS A 266 25.13 -61.80 -1.34
CA LYS A 266 23.97 -61.07 -0.75
C LYS A 266 24.21 -60.55 0.66
N SER A 267 25.17 -61.12 1.38
CA SER A 267 25.53 -60.67 2.73
C SER A 267 26.50 -59.48 2.73
N ARG A 268 27.22 -59.24 1.62
CA ARG A 268 28.09 -58.07 1.45
C ARG A 268 27.35 -56.83 0.95
N ASP A 269 26.19 -57.01 0.31
CA ASP A 269 25.41 -55.92 -0.30
C ASP A 269 24.24 -55.42 0.57
N ARG A 270 24.22 -55.78 1.87
CA ARG A 270 23.37 -55.13 2.89
C ARG A 270 24.00 -53.85 3.44
N ARG A 271 24.74 -53.10 2.62
CA ARG A 271 25.05 -51.69 2.92
C ARG A 271 23.75 -50.87 2.78
N PRO A 272 23.54 -49.85 3.63
CA PRO A 272 22.20 -49.36 3.97
C PRO A 272 21.47 -48.78 2.76
N LYS A 273 20.40 -49.46 2.34
CA LYS A 273 19.48 -49.04 1.28
C LYS A 273 18.67 -47.77 1.65
N ASP A 274 18.83 -47.30 2.89
CA ASP A 274 18.22 -46.09 3.45
C ASP A 274 18.96 -44.78 3.13
N GLU A 275 20.24 -44.82 2.69
CA GLU A 275 20.99 -43.59 2.36
C GLU A 275 20.65 -43.00 0.98
N ARG A 276 20.11 -43.81 0.06
CA ARG A 276 19.77 -43.39 -1.30
C ARG A 276 18.66 -42.31 -1.35
N PRO A 277 17.52 -42.43 -0.63
CA PRO A 277 16.50 -41.38 -0.64
C PRO A 277 16.97 -40.08 0.01
N GLU A 278 17.81 -40.15 1.04
CA GLU A 278 18.35 -38.95 1.70
C GLU A 278 19.34 -38.20 0.79
N ARG A 279 20.19 -38.95 0.06
CA ARG A 279 21.08 -38.37 -0.95
C ARG A 279 20.33 -37.75 -2.13
N GLU A 280 19.17 -38.29 -2.52
CA GLU A 280 18.31 -37.67 -3.54
C GLU A 280 17.60 -36.41 -3.02
N ARG A 281 17.12 -36.42 -1.77
CA ARG A 281 16.55 -35.21 -1.13
C ARG A 281 17.57 -34.09 -1.06
N ALA A 282 18.78 -34.36 -0.56
CA ALA A 282 19.87 -33.38 -0.51
C ALA A 282 20.21 -32.80 -1.89
N LYS A 283 20.24 -33.64 -2.94
CA LYS A 283 20.47 -33.18 -4.33
C LYS A 283 19.31 -32.37 -4.90
N SER A 284 18.06 -32.66 -4.52
CA SER A 284 16.91 -31.88 -4.96
C SER A 284 16.83 -30.52 -4.25
N GLU A 285 17.18 -30.48 -2.96
CA GLU A 285 17.22 -29.24 -2.17
C GLU A 285 18.36 -28.32 -2.63
N GLY A 286 19.53 -28.87 -2.93
CA GLY A 286 20.64 -28.12 -3.52
C GLY A 286 20.26 -27.43 -4.84
N ARG A 287 19.58 -28.18 -5.74
CA ARG A 287 19.08 -27.62 -7.01
C ARG A 287 17.99 -26.58 -6.81
N ALA A 288 17.13 -26.74 -5.79
CA ALA A 288 16.11 -25.75 -5.48
C ALA A 288 16.73 -24.43 -4.97
N ARG A 289 17.72 -24.52 -4.07
CA ARG A 289 18.46 -23.34 -3.56
C ARG A 289 19.22 -22.63 -4.68
N GLU A 290 19.91 -23.38 -5.53
CA GLU A 290 20.64 -22.84 -6.68
C GLU A 290 19.70 -22.17 -7.69
N ALA A 291 18.52 -22.75 -7.96
CA ALA A 291 17.53 -22.13 -8.85
C ALA A 291 16.95 -20.82 -8.29
N VAL A 292 16.75 -20.73 -6.98
CA VAL A 292 16.31 -19.48 -6.32
C VAL A 292 17.40 -18.42 -6.39
N GLU A 293 18.64 -18.79 -6.07
CA GLU A 293 19.79 -17.87 -6.12
C GLU A 293 20.09 -17.41 -7.56
N ALA A 294 19.94 -18.27 -8.55
CA ALA A 294 20.08 -17.92 -9.96
C ALA A 294 19.03 -16.89 -10.40
N ARG A 295 17.77 -17.02 -9.94
CA ARG A 295 16.72 -16.03 -10.19
C ARG A 295 17.05 -14.69 -9.53
N GLU A 296 17.50 -14.72 -8.28
CA GLU A 296 17.89 -13.50 -7.56
C GLU A 296 19.05 -12.76 -8.23
N ARG A 297 20.06 -13.50 -8.75
CA ARG A 297 21.16 -12.91 -9.52
C ARG A 297 20.67 -12.22 -10.79
N VAL A 298 19.77 -12.87 -11.55
CA VAL A 298 19.22 -12.29 -12.78
C VAL A 298 18.43 -11.01 -12.48
N ASP A 299 17.61 -10.98 -11.42
CA ASP A 299 16.87 -9.77 -11.03
C ASP A 299 17.81 -8.65 -10.54
N LYS A 300 18.87 -9.01 -9.82
CA LYS A 300 19.90 -8.06 -9.36
C LYS A 300 20.73 -7.49 -10.51
N ASP A 301 21.05 -8.30 -11.51
CA ASP A 301 21.79 -7.85 -12.69
C ASP A 301 20.90 -7.04 -13.63
N ARG A 302 19.61 -7.38 -13.75
CA ARG A 302 18.63 -6.58 -14.50
C ARG A 302 18.44 -5.20 -13.88
N SER A 303 18.36 -5.10 -12.56
CA SER A 303 18.28 -3.81 -11.86
C SER A 303 19.57 -2.99 -11.95
N ARG A 304 20.75 -3.65 -11.95
CA ARG A 304 22.04 -2.97 -12.20
C ARG A 304 22.17 -2.46 -13.64
N SER A 305 21.77 -3.26 -14.63
CA SER A 305 21.81 -2.90 -16.04
C SER A 305 20.83 -1.78 -16.40
N ALA A 306 19.67 -1.72 -15.73
CA ALA A 306 18.70 -0.63 -15.92
C ALA A 306 19.28 0.74 -15.54
N ASN A 307 20.23 0.77 -14.60
CA ASN A 307 20.91 1.97 -14.12
C ASN A 307 22.25 2.24 -14.84
N SER A 308 22.53 1.56 -15.95
CA SER A 308 23.73 1.86 -16.72
C SER A 308 23.71 3.33 -17.19
N PRO A 309 24.85 4.04 -17.20
CA PRO A 309 24.90 5.46 -17.58
C PRO A 309 24.37 5.71 -18.99
N SER A 310 24.59 4.77 -19.91
CA SER A 310 24.06 4.81 -21.27
C SER A 310 22.53 4.72 -21.28
N THR A 311 21.95 3.86 -20.44
CA THR A 311 20.49 3.68 -20.35
C THR A 311 19.83 4.95 -19.82
N VAL A 312 20.41 5.57 -18.77
CA VAL A 312 19.86 6.80 -18.17
C VAL A 312 19.93 7.98 -19.14
N ALA A 313 21.03 8.14 -19.88
CA ALA A 313 21.17 9.18 -20.88
C ALA A 313 20.15 9.01 -22.03
N ALA A 314 19.98 7.78 -22.54
CA ALA A 314 18.99 7.47 -23.57
C ALA A 314 17.56 7.74 -23.07
N ALA A 315 17.23 7.29 -21.85
CA ALA A 315 15.93 7.54 -21.22
C ALA A 315 15.64 9.05 -21.06
N TRP A 316 16.65 9.84 -20.70
CA TRP A 316 16.52 11.30 -20.61
C TRP A 316 16.20 11.95 -21.97
N THR A 317 16.91 11.55 -23.03
CA THR A 317 16.65 12.10 -24.37
C THR A 317 15.25 11.73 -24.89
N ALA A 318 14.79 10.50 -24.62
CA ALA A 318 13.44 10.07 -24.96
C ALA A 318 12.39 10.86 -24.17
N TYR A 319 12.63 11.08 -22.87
CA TYR A 319 11.78 11.90 -22.01
C TYR A 319 11.68 13.34 -22.51
N GLU A 320 12.80 14.02 -22.78
CA GLU A 320 12.78 15.42 -23.28
C GLU A 320 12.01 15.52 -24.60
N LYS A 321 12.28 14.61 -25.54
CA LYS A 321 11.58 14.55 -26.82
C LYS A 321 10.06 14.36 -26.60
N ALA A 322 9.66 13.37 -25.82
CA ALA A 322 8.25 13.09 -25.56
C ALA A 322 7.56 14.25 -24.82
N CYS A 323 8.24 14.92 -23.88
CA CYS A 323 7.72 16.12 -23.22
C CYS A 323 7.52 17.27 -24.21
N THR A 324 8.45 17.49 -25.14
CA THR A 324 8.29 18.54 -26.17
C THR A 324 7.13 18.23 -27.10
N GLU A 325 7.03 16.99 -27.61
CA GLU A 325 5.92 16.56 -28.45
C GLU A 325 4.57 16.69 -27.73
N LEU A 326 4.51 16.33 -26.44
CA LEU A 326 3.31 16.47 -25.62
C LEU A 326 2.89 17.93 -25.42
N MET A 327 3.84 18.83 -25.19
CA MET A 327 3.57 20.25 -24.90
C MET A 327 3.34 21.10 -26.15
N ASP A 328 3.81 20.63 -27.30
CA ASP A 328 3.65 21.26 -28.61
C ASP A 328 2.52 20.65 -29.44
N ALA A 329 1.91 19.55 -28.96
CA ALA A 329 0.71 18.95 -29.55
C ALA A 329 -0.40 20.00 -29.63
N LYS A 330 -0.52 20.63 -30.80
CA LYS A 330 -1.63 21.54 -31.10
C LYS A 330 -2.87 20.67 -31.29
N PRO A 331 -4.05 21.11 -30.82
CA PRO A 331 -5.32 20.47 -31.16
C PRO A 331 -5.50 20.58 -32.68
N SER A 332 -5.09 19.54 -33.41
CA SER A 332 -5.27 19.45 -34.85
C SER A 332 -6.78 19.37 -35.12
N LYS A 333 -7.36 20.51 -35.50
CA LYS A 333 -8.76 20.62 -35.94
C LYS A 333 -9.03 19.57 -37.03
N GLY A 334 -9.62 18.43 -36.65
CA GLY A 334 -10.16 17.45 -37.59
C GLY A 334 -9.42 16.13 -37.74
N LYS A 335 -8.31 15.88 -37.03
CA LYS A 335 -7.71 14.53 -36.97
C LYS A 335 -7.88 14.01 -35.54
N MET A 336 -8.64 12.91 -35.41
CA MET A 336 -9.09 12.32 -34.15
C MET A 336 -8.11 12.54 -33.01
N SER A 337 -8.61 13.17 -31.93
CA SER A 337 -7.92 13.33 -30.66
C SER A 337 -7.23 12.02 -30.28
N THR A 338 -5.90 12.03 -30.29
CA THR A 338 -5.10 10.97 -29.67
C THR A 338 -5.57 10.88 -28.23
N ASN A 339 -6.33 9.82 -27.91
CA ASN A 339 -6.84 9.55 -26.58
C ASN A 339 -5.65 9.14 -25.70
N LEU A 340 -4.89 10.13 -25.22
CA LEU A 340 -3.73 9.87 -24.37
C LEU A 340 -4.21 9.21 -23.09
N THR A 341 -3.59 8.10 -22.74
CA THR A 341 -3.82 7.41 -21.48
C THR A 341 -2.79 7.86 -20.45
N PHE A 342 -2.96 7.42 -19.20
CA PHE A 342 -1.96 7.66 -18.15
C PHE A 342 -0.56 7.14 -18.53
N TYR A 343 -0.50 6.05 -19.30
CA TYR A 343 0.73 5.37 -19.67
C TYR A 343 1.50 6.08 -20.78
N ASP A 344 0.81 6.84 -21.64
CA ASP A 344 1.42 7.54 -22.77
C ASP A 344 2.15 8.83 -22.34
N ILE A 345 1.91 9.28 -21.10
CA ILE A 345 2.54 10.48 -20.56
C ILE A 345 3.97 10.14 -20.10
N PRO A 346 4.99 10.88 -20.58
CA PRO A 346 6.39 10.63 -20.23
C PRO A 346 6.71 11.13 -18.82
N TRP A 347 6.29 10.40 -17.80
CA TRP A 347 6.54 10.76 -16.41
C TRP A 347 8.05 10.82 -16.10
N PRO A 348 8.51 11.71 -15.19
CA PRO A 348 9.93 11.89 -14.89
C PRO A 348 10.47 10.78 -13.97
N VAL A 349 10.43 9.54 -14.44
CA VAL A 349 10.94 8.35 -13.75
C VAL A 349 11.80 7.53 -14.72
N LEU A 350 12.67 6.66 -14.21
CA LEU A 350 13.44 5.73 -15.04
C LEU A 350 12.52 4.65 -15.62
N GLY A 351 12.14 4.79 -16.90
CA GLY A 351 11.21 3.90 -17.59
C GLY A 351 9.80 4.48 -17.69
N GLN A 352 8.82 3.63 -17.98
CA GLN A 352 7.41 4.02 -18.09
C GLN A 352 6.70 3.75 -16.76
N ALA A 353 6.03 4.76 -16.19
CA ALA A 353 5.24 4.59 -14.98
C ALA A 353 3.95 3.82 -15.32
N ASN A 354 3.74 2.69 -14.64
CA ASN A 354 2.54 1.86 -14.81
C ASN A 354 1.50 2.16 -13.73
N SER A 355 1.89 2.85 -12.66
CA SER A 355 0.99 3.18 -11.57
C SER A 355 1.36 4.49 -10.90
N PHE A 356 0.41 5.05 -10.16
CA PHE A 356 0.62 6.17 -9.27
C PHE A 356 1.69 5.89 -8.22
N HIS A 357 1.83 4.63 -7.80
CA HIS A 357 2.84 4.22 -6.83
C HIS A 357 4.28 4.35 -7.35
N ASP A 358 4.48 4.41 -8.66
CA ASP A 358 5.81 4.57 -9.26
C ASP A 358 6.32 6.02 -9.14
N LEU A 359 5.41 6.98 -8.95
CA LEU A 359 5.68 8.42 -8.85
C LEU A 359 6.13 8.82 -7.43
N THR A 360 7.13 8.10 -6.92
CA THR A 360 7.72 8.37 -5.60
C THR A 360 8.74 9.50 -5.65
N ASN A 361 8.98 10.14 -4.50
CA ASN A 361 10.04 11.16 -4.37
C ASN A 361 11.41 10.58 -4.78
N GLN A 362 11.72 9.34 -4.38
CA GLN A 362 12.97 8.67 -4.72
C GLN A 362 13.15 8.44 -6.22
N ASN A 363 12.12 7.93 -6.91
CA ASN A 363 12.21 7.64 -8.35
C ASN A 363 12.35 8.92 -9.17
N ILE A 364 11.58 9.96 -8.83
CA ILE A 364 11.63 11.26 -9.52
C ILE A 364 12.96 11.98 -9.25
N ALA A 365 13.44 11.96 -8.00
CA ALA A 365 14.73 12.53 -7.65
C ALA A 365 15.88 11.80 -8.35
N ALA A 366 15.89 10.46 -8.33
CA ALA A 366 16.89 9.64 -9.01
C ALA A 366 16.92 9.94 -10.52
N PHE A 367 15.75 10.14 -11.14
CA PHE A 367 15.68 10.51 -12.55
C PHE A 367 16.14 11.96 -12.80
N LEU A 368 15.48 12.98 -12.23
CA LEU A 368 15.75 14.40 -12.55
C LEU A 368 17.13 14.90 -12.07
N LEU A 369 17.65 14.34 -10.97
CA LEU A 369 18.91 14.78 -10.37
C LEU A 369 20.11 13.96 -10.83
N SER A 370 19.91 12.90 -11.61
CA SER A 370 21.01 12.06 -12.09
C SER A 370 22.10 12.91 -12.76
N PRO A 371 23.38 12.71 -12.40
CA PRO A 371 24.49 13.40 -13.04
C PRO A 371 24.79 12.85 -14.44
N LEU A 372 24.12 11.77 -14.87
CA LEU A 372 24.41 11.07 -16.13
C LEU A 372 23.79 11.76 -17.34
N HIS A 373 22.82 12.65 -17.14
CA HIS A 373 22.20 13.44 -18.21
C HIS A 373 22.43 14.94 -18.02
N SER A 374 22.21 15.72 -19.08
CA SER A 374 22.31 17.18 -19.07
C SER A 374 23.63 17.68 -18.45
N GLN A 375 24.76 17.13 -18.92
CA GLN A 375 26.10 17.56 -18.51
C GLN A 375 26.21 19.09 -18.69
N GLY A 376 26.58 19.80 -17.62
CA GLY A 376 26.70 21.26 -17.61
C GLY A 376 25.47 22.03 -17.10
N LYS A 377 24.31 21.40 -16.90
CA LYS A 377 23.18 22.04 -16.20
C LYS A 377 23.28 21.73 -14.70
N SER A 378 23.14 22.75 -13.85
CA SER A 378 23.06 22.52 -12.40
C SER A 378 21.77 21.75 -12.04
N PRO A 379 21.77 20.94 -10.97
CA PRO A 379 20.56 20.23 -10.52
C PRO A 379 19.35 21.17 -10.34
N LYS A 380 19.59 22.37 -9.81
CA LYS A 380 18.59 23.44 -9.65
C LYS A 380 18.01 23.90 -10.99
N ALA A 381 18.84 24.05 -12.02
CA ALA A 381 18.35 24.41 -13.36
C ALA A 381 17.48 23.30 -13.97
N ARG A 382 17.83 22.02 -13.76
CA ARG A 382 17.04 20.87 -14.22
C ARG A 382 15.67 20.81 -13.54
N LEU A 383 15.63 21.01 -12.21
CA LEU A 383 14.37 21.06 -11.46
C LEU A 383 13.48 22.23 -11.89
N ARG A 384 14.06 23.41 -12.16
CA ARG A 384 13.32 24.56 -12.71
C ARG A 384 12.77 24.30 -14.11
N ALA A 385 13.48 23.55 -14.96
CA ALA A 385 12.93 23.13 -16.24
C ALA A 385 11.75 22.16 -16.05
N ALA A 386 11.86 21.21 -15.11
CA ALA A 386 10.79 20.26 -14.80
C ALA A 386 9.52 20.96 -14.29
N ILE A 387 9.61 21.95 -13.39
CA ILE A 387 8.43 22.64 -12.87
C ILE A 387 7.68 23.42 -13.96
N LEU A 388 8.37 23.91 -15.00
CA LEU A 388 7.73 24.59 -16.13
C LEU A 388 6.88 23.65 -16.98
N ILE A 389 7.28 22.38 -17.08
CA ILE A 389 6.55 21.33 -17.81
C ILE A 389 5.39 20.80 -16.95
N TRP A 390 5.67 20.46 -15.68
CA TRP A 390 4.74 19.78 -14.79
C TRP A 390 3.88 20.71 -13.93
N HIS A 391 3.79 22.00 -14.27
CA HIS A 391 2.89 22.92 -13.56
C HIS A 391 1.43 22.51 -13.79
N PRO A 392 0.62 22.30 -12.73
CA PRO A 392 -0.71 21.73 -12.86
C PRO A 392 -1.63 22.54 -13.77
N ASP A 393 -1.58 23.87 -13.69
CA ASP A 393 -2.40 24.75 -14.54
C ASP A 393 -2.00 24.67 -16.03
N LYS A 394 -0.70 24.74 -16.34
CA LYS A 394 -0.22 24.69 -17.74
C LYS A 394 -0.47 23.32 -18.36
N PHE A 395 -0.25 22.26 -17.58
CA PHE A 395 -0.50 20.89 -18.01
C PHE A 395 -1.99 20.65 -18.24
N ALA A 396 -2.85 21.15 -17.34
CA ALA A 396 -4.30 21.05 -17.48
C ALA A 396 -4.81 21.76 -18.74
N GLN A 397 -4.26 22.94 -19.07
CA GLN A 397 -4.65 23.69 -20.26
C GLN A 397 -4.17 23.04 -21.56
N LYS A 398 -2.94 22.54 -21.60
CA LYS A 398 -2.32 22.03 -22.84
C LYS A 398 -2.60 20.55 -23.10
N VAL A 399 -2.48 19.70 -22.08
CA VAL A 399 -2.43 18.24 -22.26
C VAL A 399 -3.75 17.57 -21.94
N LEU A 400 -4.43 18.01 -20.87
CA LEU A 400 -5.65 17.36 -20.39
C LEU A 400 -6.80 17.25 -21.42
N PRO A 401 -7.00 18.21 -22.36
CA PRO A 401 -7.98 18.04 -23.44
C PRO A 401 -7.73 16.84 -24.34
N HIS A 402 -6.47 16.38 -24.43
CA HIS A 402 -6.05 15.21 -25.21
C HIS A 402 -6.10 13.90 -24.41
N VAL A 403 -6.25 13.96 -23.08
CA VAL A 403 -6.30 12.77 -22.24
C VAL A 403 -7.69 12.16 -22.27
N ALA A 404 -7.75 10.84 -22.43
CA ALA A 404 -8.98 10.05 -22.36
C ALA A 404 -9.73 10.35 -21.05
N GLU A 405 -11.05 10.57 -21.12
CA GLU A 405 -11.86 11.00 -19.98
C GLU A 405 -11.71 10.08 -18.75
N SER A 406 -11.60 8.76 -18.99
CA SER A 406 -11.40 7.75 -17.95
C SER A 406 -10.08 7.90 -17.17
N HIS A 407 -9.05 8.45 -17.79
CA HIS A 407 -7.72 8.62 -17.18
C HIS A 407 -7.46 10.04 -16.66
N ARG A 408 -8.28 11.04 -17.03
CA ARG A 408 -8.13 12.43 -16.56
C ARG A 408 -7.96 12.59 -15.04
N PRO A 409 -8.78 11.99 -14.16
CA PRO A 409 -8.61 12.16 -12.72
C PRO A 409 -7.27 11.61 -12.22
N ALA A 410 -6.83 10.46 -12.75
CA ALA A 410 -5.54 9.87 -12.41
C ALA A 410 -4.36 10.74 -12.88
N VAL A 411 -4.42 11.27 -14.10
CA VAL A 411 -3.41 12.16 -14.66
C VAL A 411 -3.32 13.46 -13.87
N VAL A 412 -4.45 14.10 -13.55
CA VAL A 412 -4.47 15.32 -12.73
C VAL A 412 -3.87 15.07 -11.35
N ALA A 413 -4.23 13.98 -10.70
CA ALA A 413 -3.65 13.61 -9.42
C ALA A 413 -2.12 13.42 -9.52
N ALA A 414 -1.66 12.75 -10.59
CA ALA A 414 -0.24 12.44 -10.77
C ALA A 414 0.59 13.69 -11.07
N VAL A 415 0.09 14.60 -11.91
CA VAL A 415 0.73 15.89 -12.17
C VAL A 415 0.87 16.69 -10.86
N ASN A 416 -0.16 16.71 -10.02
CA ASN A 416 -0.09 17.39 -8.71
C ASN A 416 0.98 16.77 -7.81
N VAL A 417 1.13 15.44 -7.79
CA VAL A 417 2.18 14.76 -7.02
C VAL A 417 3.57 15.09 -7.55
N VAL A 418 3.77 15.00 -8.87
CA VAL A 418 5.04 15.35 -9.52
C VAL A 418 5.41 16.81 -9.23
N ALA A 419 4.48 17.75 -9.42
CA ALA A 419 4.70 19.17 -9.15
C ALA A 419 5.09 19.42 -7.69
N ARG A 420 4.43 18.75 -6.74
CA ARG A 420 4.76 18.84 -5.31
C ARG A 420 6.16 18.33 -5.03
N ILE A 421 6.49 17.12 -5.50
CA ILE A 421 7.81 16.50 -5.32
C ILE A 421 8.91 17.38 -5.92
N VAL A 422 8.72 17.88 -7.15
CA VAL A 422 9.71 18.76 -7.79
C VAL A 422 9.90 20.05 -7.00
N THR A 423 8.83 20.62 -6.44
CA THR A 423 8.90 21.83 -5.59
C THR A 423 9.63 21.57 -4.26
N GLU A 424 9.38 20.42 -3.63
CA GLU A 424 10.12 19.95 -2.45
C GLU A 424 11.62 19.79 -2.77
N LEU A 425 11.96 19.21 -3.93
CA LEU A 425 13.35 19.05 -4.38
C LEU A 425 14.04 20.39 -4.69
N ILE A 426 13.32 21.37 -5.24
CA ILE A 426 13.87 22.73 -5.46
C ILE A 426 14.21 23.39 -4.14
N SER A 427 13.34 23.24 -3.14
CA SER A 427 13.55 23.79 -1.79
C SER A 427 14.75 23.13 -1.11
N SER A 428 14.92 21.81 -1.26
CA SER A 428 16.05 21.08 -0.65
C SER A 428 17.39 21.32 -1.31
N HIS A 429 17.43 21.56 -2.63
CA HIS A 429 18.65 21.88 -3.40
C HIS A 429 18.84 23.40 -3.61
N GLY A 430 18.09 24.21 -2.86
CA GLY A 430 18.04 25.67 -2.98
C GLY A 430 19.09 26.40 -2.16
N ASN A 431 19.58 25.75 -1.08
CA ASN A 431 20.67 26.17 -0.20
C ASN A 431 22.00 25.60 -0.68
#